data_AF-A0A1Q4BX97-F1
#
_entry.id   AF-A0A1Q4BX97-F1
#
_cell.length_a   1.000
_cell.length_b   1.000
_cell.length_c   1.000
_cell.angle_alpha   90.00
_cell.angle_beta   90.00
_cell.angle_gamma   90.00
#
_symmetry.space_group_name_H-M   'P 1'
#
loop_
_entity.id
_entity.type
_entity.pdbx_description
1 polymer ?
#
loop_
_entity_poly.entity_id
_entity_poly.type
_entity_poly.pdbx_seq_one_letter_code
_entity_poly.pdbx_strand_id
1 'polypeptide(L)' 'MSETKFLTPEEVTERYRGGVSVGTLRNWRAMKIGPSFVKIGKAVLYPIDELEAWDEGNRVKCRASKRLDEHVGDQA' A
#
# COMPACT_ATOMS: atom_id res chain seq x y z
N MET A 1 -7.73 -8.53 -22.09
CA MET A 1 -8.19 -8.43 -20.69
C MET A 1 -8.14 -6.96 -20.33
N SER A 2 -9.29 -6.32 -20.18
CA SER A 2 -9.39 -4.90 -19.86
C SER A 2 -8.76 -4.65 -18.49
N GLU A 3 -7.67 -3.87 -18.45
CA GLU A 3 -7.07 -3.38 -17.21
C GLU A 3 -8.13 -2.60 -16.43
N THR A 4 -8.71 -3.22 -15.40
CA THR A 4 -9.62 -2.54 -14.49
C THR A 4 -8.81 -1.54 -13.69
N LYS A 5 -8.75 -0.30 -14.15
CA LYS A 5 -7.95 0.78 -13.51
C LYS A 5 -8.45 1.19 -12.12
N PHE A 6 -9.64 0.73 -11.74
CA PHE A 6 -10.31 1.14 -10.52
C PHE A 6 -10.77 -0.08 -9.72
N LEU A 7 -10.49 -0.07 -8.43
CA LEU A 7 -10.92 -1.09 -7.47
C LEU A 7 -12.05 -0.55 -6.59
N THR A 8 -13.05 -1.38 -6.33
CA THR A 8 -14.06 -1.13 -5.29
C THR A 8 -13.45 -1.31 -3.89
N PRO A 9 -14.11 -0.82 -2.82
CA PRO A 9 -13.59 -0.98 -1.46
C PRO A 9 -13.40 -2.45 -1.04
N GLU A 10 -14.22 -3.36 -1.59
CA GLU A 10 -14.11 -4.79 -1.35
C GLU A 10 -12.87 -5.38 -2.04
N GLU A 11 -12.62 -5.00 -3.30
CA GLU A 11 -11.42 -5.40 -4.04
C GLU A 11 -10.14 -4.84 -3.41
N VAL A 12 -10.17 -3.62 -2.86
CA VAL A 12 -9.04 -3.08 -2.09
C VAL A 12 -8.80 -3.89 -0.82
N THR A 13 -9.87 -4.31 -0.14
CA THR A 13 -9.76 -5.17 1.05
C THR A 13 -9.11 -6.51 0.70
N GLU A 14 -9.52 -7.11 -0.43
CA GLU A 14 -8.93 -8.34 -0.97
C GLU A 14 -7.46 -8.14 -1.38
N ARG A 15 -7.11 -7.03 -2.04
CA ARG A 15 -5.73 -6.67 -2.39
C ARG A 15 -4.80 -6.71 -1.18
N TYR A 16 -5.26 -6.17 -0.04
CA TYR A 16 -4.50 -6.19 1.21
C TYR A 16 -4.77 -7.44 2.08
N ARG A 17 -5.40 -8.48 1.54
CA ARG A 17 -5.70 -9.76 2.20
C ARG A 17 -6.41 -9.58 3.55
N GLY A 18 -7.34 -8.63 3.62
CA GLY A 18 -8.09 -8.29 4.83
C GLY A 18 -7.34 -7.41 5.85
N GLY A 19 -6.08 -7.05 5.60
CA GLY A 19 -5.32 -6.14 6.47
C GLY A 19 -5.90 -4.73 6.53
N VAL A 20 -6.65 -4.33 5.50
CA VAL A 20 -7.43 -3.07 5.48
C VAL A 20 -8.88 -3.42 5.16
N SER A 21 -9.78 -3.30 6.14
CA SER A 21 -11.19 -3.60 5.94
C SER A 21 -11.94 -2.45 5.25
N VAL A 22 -13.09 -2.73 4.62
CA VAL A 22 -13.99 -1.71 4.05
C VAL A 22 -14.37 -0.61 5.06
N GLY A 23 -14.57 -0.99 6.33
CA GLY A 23 -14.84 -0.05 7.43
C GLY A 23 -13.67 0.91 7.67
N THR A 24 -12.43 0.41 7.63
CA THR A 24 -11.21 1.22 7.72
C THR A 24 -11.12 2.20 6.56
N LEU A 25 -11.34 1.73 5.32
CA LEU A 25 -11.37 2.60 4.14
C LEU A 25 -12.45 3.69 4.27
N ARG A 26 -13.64 3.35 4.80
CA ARG A 26 -14.70 4.34 5.05
C ARG A 26 -14.28 5.39 6.06
N ASN A 27 -13.64 4.98 7.17
CA ASN A 27 -13.15 5.89 8.19
C ASN A 27 -12.05 6.82 7.63
N TRP A 28 -11.09 6.25 6.91
CA TRP A 28 -10.04 6.97 6.18
C TRP A 28 -10.60 8.05 5.25
N ARG A 29 -11.60 7.73 4.42
CA ARG A 29 -12.28 8.73 3.58
C ARG A 29 -12.92 9.86 4.38
N ALA A 30 -13.54 9.55 5.52
CA ALA A 30 -14.15 10.56 6.38
C ALA A 30 -13.09 11.49 7.01
N MET A 31 -11.94 10.94 7.38
CA MET A 31 -10.79 11.67 7.94
C MET A 31 -9.92 12.34 6.87
N LYS A 32 -10.16 12.08 5.59
CA LYS A 32 -9.31 12.48 4.46
C LYS A 32 -7.86 11.98 4.60
N ILE A 33 -7.71 10.77 5.10
CA ILE A 33 -6.43 10.06 5.22
C ILE A 33 -6.52 8.82 4.33
N GLY A 34 -5.42 8.37 3.75
CA GLY A 34 -5.37 7.14 2.97
C GLY A 34 -5.21 7.37 1.46
N PRO A 35 -5.31 6.29 0.66
CA PRO A 35 -5.22 6.38 -0.79
C PRO A 35 -6.36 7.23 -1.36
N SER A 36 -6.04 7.99 -2.42
CA SER A 36 -7.01 8.80 -3.15
C SER A 36 -8.14 7.91 -3.69
N PHE A 37 -9.35 8.46 -3.71
CA PHE A 37 -10.54 7.78 -4.19
C PHE A 37 -11.38 8.71 -5.05
N VAL A 38 -12.11 8.10 -5.99
CA VAL A 38 -13.08 8.79 -6.84
C VAL A 38 -14.49 8.38 -6.38
N LYS A 39 -15.36 9.35 -6.18
CA LYS A 39 -16.77 9.11 -5.83
C LYS A 39 -17.66 9.48 -7.01
N ILE A 40 -18.38 8.52 -7.56
CA ILE A 40 -19.31 8.71 -8.68
C ILE A 40 -20.69 8.21 -8.23
N GLY A 41 -21.58 9.15 -7.89
CA GLY A 41 -22.89 8.84 -7.31
C GLY A 41 -22.75 8.02 -6.01
N LYS A 42 -23.21 6.76 -6.05
CA LYS A 42 -23.12 5.81 -4.94
C LYS A 42 -21.82 5.00 -4.93
N ALA A 43 -21.11 4.96 -6.07
CA ALA A 43 -19.88 4.19 -6.20
C ALA A 43 -18.69 4.95 -5.59
N VAL A 44 -17.83 4.20 -4.92
CA VAL A 44 -16.52 4.65 -4.44
C VAL A 44 -15.48 3.74 -5.09
N LEU A 45 -14.53 4.34 -5.79
CA LEU A 45 -13.54 3.65 -6.59
C LEU A 45 -12.14 4.14 -6.22
N TYR A 46 -11.18 3.22 -6.23
CA TYR A 46 -9.78 3.47 -5.94
C TYR A 46 -8.96 3.21 -7.19
N PRO A 47 -8.37 4.24 -7.82
CA PRO A 47 -7.44 4.03 -8.92
C PRO A 47 -6.25 3.18 -8.46
N ILE A 48 -5.80 2.24 -9.29
CA ILE A 48 -4.65 1.39 -8.96
C ILE A 48 -3.39 2.23 -8.75
N ASP A 49 -3.12 3.20 -9.63
CA ASP A 49 -1.95 4.05 -9.54
C ASP A 49 -1.90 4.84 -8.21
N GLU A 50 -3.04 5.32 -7.75
CA GLU A 50 -3.15 6.05 -6.47
C GLU A 50 -2.96 5.14 -5.25
N LEU A 51 -3.39 3.86 -5.35
CA LEU A 51 -3.11 2.87 -4.31
C LEU A 51 -1.61 2.55 -4.25
N GLU A 52 -0.96 2.40 -5.40
CA GLU A 52 0.49 2.15 -5.46
C GLU A 52 1.30 3.34 -4.93
N ALA A 53 0.91 4.57 -5.28
CA ALA A 53 1.52 5.78 -4.73
C ALA A 53 1.36 5.84 -3.20
N TRP A 54 0.19 5.44 -2.68
CA TRP A 54 -0.02 5.33 -1.24
C TRP A 54 0.85 4.24 -0.62
N ASP A 55 0.95 3.06 -1.24
CA ASP A 55 1.79 1.96 -0.78
C ASP A 55 3.26 2.38 -0.67
N GLU A 56 3.75 3.13 -1.66
CA GLU A 56 5.10 3.69 -1.65
C GLU A 56 5.29 4.69 -0.50
N GLY A 57 4.31 5.57 -0.26
CA GLY A 57 4.32 6.50 0.88
C GLY A 57 4.32 5.81 2.24
N ASN A 58 3.73 4.62 2.34
CA ASN A 58 3.69 3.81 3.56
C ASN A 58 4.87 2.83 3.69
N ARG A 59 5.76 2.80 2.69
CA ARG A 59 6.91 1.89 2.69
C ARG A 59 7.86 2.21 3.84
N VAL A 60 7.99 1.27 4.76
CA VAL A 60 8.97 1.35 5.85
C VAL A 60 10.38 1.21 5.27
N LYS A 61 11.20 2.26 5.40
CA LYS A 61 12.62 2.22 5.02
C LYS A 61 13.41 1.37 6.03
N CYS A 62 13.59 0.09 5.71
CA CYS A 62 14.49 -0.76 6.47
C CYS A 62 15.95 -0.33 6.20
N ARG A 63 16.75 -0.12 7.25
CA ARG A 63 18.19 0.05 7.09
C ARG A 63 18.85 -1.33 6.98
N ALA A 64 19.77 -1.48 6.03
CA ALA A 64 20.60 -2.67 5.97
C ALA A 64 21.44 -2.78 7.25
N SER A 65 21.45 -3.96 7.87
CA SER A 65 22.27 -4.24 9.04
C SER A 65 23.74 -4.19 8.64
N LYS A 66 24.57 -3.42 9.35
CA LYS A 66 26.02 -3.25 9.07
C LYS A 66 26.84 -4.48 9.50
N ARG A 67 26.34 -5.68 9.28
CA ARG A 67 27.02 -6.93 9.65
C ARG A 67 27.43 -7.66 8.40
N LEU A 68 28.74 -7.63 8.13
CA LEU A 68 29.59 -8.52 7.32
C LEU A 68 30.62 -7.69 6.54
N ASP A 69 31.57 -7.12 7.27
CA ASP A 69 32.92 -6.87 6.75
C ASP A 69 33.87 -7.07 7.94
N GLU A 70 34.01 -8.32 8.37
CA GLU A 70 35.11 -8.73 9.24
C GLU A 70 36.13 -9.45 8.37
N HIS A 71 37.17 -8.69 8.06
CA HIS A 71 38.48 -9.06 7.52
C HIS A 71 38.85 -10.54 7.78
N VAL A 72 38.87 -11.37 6.74
CA VAL A 72 39.66 -12.60 6.76
C VAL A 72 41.09 -12.20 6.39
N GLY A 73 41.95 -12.16 7.40
CA GLY A 73 43.34 -11.80 7.22
C GLY A 73 44.10 -11.96 8.52
N ASP A 74 44.43 -13.20 8.86
CA ASP A 74 45.73 -13.44 9.49
C ASP A 74 46.28 -14.81 9.05
N GLN A 75 47.47 -14.74 8.49
CA GLN A 75 48.28 -15.81 7.94
C GLN A 75 49.46 -15.95 8.91
N ALA A 76 49.61 -17.11 9.56
CA ALA A 76 50.81 -17.49 10.29
C ALA A 76 51.02 -19.01 10.24
#